data_AF-A0A3N7F915-F1
#
_entry.id   AF-A0A3N7F915-F1
#
_cell.length_a   1.000
_cell.length_b   1.000
_cell.length_c   1.000
_cell.angle_alpha   90.00
_cell.angle_beta   90.00
_cell.angle_gamma   90.00
#
_symmetry.space_group_name_H-M   'P 1'
#
loop_
_entity.id
_entity.type
_entity.pdbx_description
1 polymer ?
#
loop_
_entity_poly.entity_id
_entity_poly.type
_entity_poly.pdbx_seq_one_letter_code
_entity_poly.pdbx_strand_id
1 'polypeptide(L)'
;MGASESSLSSSQKMTDEITTVTERSEALDPILEKLKSLKITRPILTSTPKEEGSLNDILVRKASSSSALATVNPNVLLELISIYRDWQDGKVQQISMKQEEIENKIEVADALAIKLLQRLNYSVSAMKTSSQHLSEVHSLQVEIGELKGRLTERSDRAHHLS
;
A
#
# COMPACT_ATOMS: atom_id res chain seq x y z
N MET A 1 10.26 -17.70 34.39
CA MET A 1 11.58 -18.38 34.36
C MET A 1 11.48 -19.46 33.28
N GLY A 2 12.04 -19.37 32.08
CA GLY A 2 13.10 -18.51 31.56
C GLY A 2 14.42 -19.27 31.50
N ALA A 3 14.72 -19.90 30.36
CA ALA A 3 16.04 -19.98 29.72
C ALA A 3 15.99 -20.93 28.50
N SER A 4 16.14 -20.36 27.30
CA SER A 4 16.70 -21.08 26.16
C SER A 4 17.58 -20.07 25.43
N GLU A 5 18.80 -20.03 25.93
CA GLU A 5 20.01 -19.49 25.35
C GLU A 5 20.18 -19.85 23.87
N SER A 6 20.19 -18.82 23.02
CA SER A 6 20.66 -18.92 21.63
C SER A 6 22.00 -18.19 21.53
N SER A 7 23.03 -18.97 21.21
CA SER A 7 24.39 -18.54 20.95
C SER A 7 24.45 -17.59 19.75
N LEU A 8 24.80 -16.34 20.01
CA LEU A 8 25.15 -15.34 19.00
C LEU A 8 26.54 -15.67 18.44
N SER A 9 26.57 -16.35 17.30
CA SER A 9 27.78 -16.45 16.48
C SER A 9 28.09 -15.08 15.89
N SER A 10 29.13 -14.46 16.45
CA SER A 10 29.90 -13.39 15.85
C SER A 10 30.48 -13.86 14.52
N SER A 11 29.99 -13.32 13.41
CA SER A 11 30.80 -12.99 12.23
C SER A 11 29.92 -12.35 11.17
N GLN A 12 29.83 -11.03 11.19
CA GLN A 12 30.13 -10.15 10.06
C GLN A 12 29.63 -8.76 10.42
N LYS A 13 30.61 -7.88 10.60
CA LYS A 13 30.44 -6.44 10.66
C LYS A 13 29.84 -5.99 9.32
N MET A 14 28.51 -6.03 9.20
CA MET A 14 27.80 -5.39 8.09
C MET A 14 27.68 -3.92 8.45
N THR A 15 28.61 -3.15 7.88
CA THR A 15 28.48 -1.72 7.71
C THR A 15 27.14 -1.44 7.02
N ASP A 16 26.31 -0.60 7.63
CA ASP A 16 25.17 0.03 6.98
C ASP A 16 25.72 0.85 5.80
N GLU A 17 25.74 0.24 4.62
CA GLU A 17 26.05 0.88 3.36
C GLU A 17 24.76 0.86 2.54
N ILE A 18 24.17 2.04 2.35
CA ILE A 18 23.02 2.22 1.47
C ILE A 18 23.50 1.90 0.06
N THR A 19 23.26 0.69 -0.43
CA THR A 19 23.48 0.34 -1.83
C THR A 19 22.44 1.07 -2.68
N THR A 20 22.81 2.23 -3.21
CA THR A 20 22.07 2.84 -4.31
C THR A 20 22.20 1.92 -5.52
N VAL A 21 21.07 1.47 -6.07
CA VAL A 21 21.02 0.73 -7.34
C VAL A 21 21.43 1.69 -8.45
N THR A 22 22.70 1.69 -8.82
CA THR A 22 23.27 2.59 -9.85
C THR A 22 23.07 2.05 -11.28
N GLU A 23 22.40 0.92 -11.46
CA GLU A 23 22.21 0.33 -12.80
C GLU A 23 20.74 0.38 -13.20
N ARG A 24 20.34 1.56 -13.70
CA ARG A 24 19.14 1.67 -14.53
C ARG A 24 19.50 0.99 -15.85
N SER A 25 18.95 -0.20 -16.08
CA SER A 25 19.07 -0.93 -17.35
C SER A 25 19.00 0.05 -18.52
N GLU A 26 20.09 0.11 -19.28
CA GLU A 26 20.22 0.86 -20.53
C GLU A 26 19.44 0.15 -21.68
N ALA A 27 18.33 -0.50 -21.35
CA ALA A 27 17.34 -0.91 -22.31
C ALA A 27 16.53 0.33 -22.69
N LEU A 28 17.00 1.03 -23.71
CA LEU A 28 16.23 2.08 -24.38
C LEU A 28 14.85 1.52 -24.69
N ASP A 29 13.82 2.18 -24.17
CA ASP A 29 12.43 1.82 -24.43
C ASP A 29 12.25 1.64 -25.95
N PRO A 30 11.79 0.46 -26.42
CA PRO A 30 11.63 0.17 -27.85
C PRO A 30 10.70 1.17 -28.54
N ILE A 31 9.83 1.86 -27.79
CA ILE A 31 9.00 2.96 -28.28
C ILE A 31 9.84 4.22 -28.53
N LEU A 32 10.78 4.52 -27.63
CA LEU A 32 11.68 5.68 -27.71
C LEU A 32 12.67 5.54 -28.89
N GLU A 33 13.18 4.33 -29.12
CA GLU A 33 13.96 3.96 -30.32
C GLU A 33 13.15 4.19 -31.61
N LYS A 34 11.90 3.72 -31.65
CA LYS A 34 11.00 3.93 -32.78
C LYS A 34 10.73 5.42 -33.04
N LEU A 35 10.48 6.20 -31.99
CA LEU A 35 10.24 7.64 -32.10
C LEU A 35 11.48 8.40 -32.60
N LYS A 36 12.68 8.02 -32.16
CA LYS A 36 13.94 8.59 -32.66
C LYS A 36 14.21 8.22 -34.12
N SER A 37 13.81 7.03 -34.56
CA SER A 37 13.98 6.56 -35.93
C SER A 37 12.98 7.20 -36.93
N LEU A 38 11.93 7.86 -36.45
CA LEU A 38 10.93 8.50 -37.29
C LEU A 38 11.53 9.74 -37.98
N LYS A 39 11.72 9.65 -39.30
CA LYS A 39 12.08 10.82 -40.11
C LYS A 39 10.89 11.76 -40.17
N ILE A 40 11.05 12.96 -39.59
CA ILE A 40 10.10 14.06 -39.75
C ILE A 40 10.00 14.34 -41.25
N THR A 41 8.89 13.94 -41.85
CA THR A 41 8.60 14.23 -43.26
C THR A 41 8.27 15.72 -43.36
N ARG A 42 8.62 16.33 -44.49
CA ARG A 42 8.33 17.76 -44.72
C ARG A 42 6.85 18.03 -44.43
N PRO A 43 6.52 19.10 -43.69
CA PRO A 43 5.14 19.44 -43.38
C PRO A 43 4.35 19.55 -44.69
N ILE A 44 3.19 18.88 -44.74
CA ILE A 44 2.33 18.84 -45.93
C ILE A 44 1.78 20.24 -46.25
N LEU A 45 1.72 21.12 -45.23
CA LEU A 45 1.30 22.50 -45.35
C LEU A 45 2.54 23.40 -45.46
N THR A 46 2.92 23.71 -46.71
CA THR A 46 4.03 24.63 -47.01
C THR A 46 3.63 26.10 -47.01
N SER A 47 2.37 26.43 -46.71
CA SER A 47 1.87 27.79 -46.61
C SER A 47 1.43 28.10 -45.18
N THR A 48 1.94 29.21 -44.65
CA THR A 48 1.30 29.90 -43.53
C THR A 48 -0.11 30.31 -43.97
N PRO A 49 -1.18 29.99 -43.22
CA PRO A 49 -2.52 30.50 -43.53
C PRO A 49 -2.46 32.03 -43.53
N LYS A 50 -2.71 32.63 -44.69
CA LYS A 50 -2.48 34.07 -44.88
C LYS A 50 -3.55 34.95 -44.24
N GLU A 51 -4.62 34.40 -43.68
CA GLU A 51 -5.73 35.17 -43.15
C GLU A 51 -6.36 34.48 -41.93
N GLU A 52 -6.53 35.24 -40.85
CA GLU A 52 -7.32 34.87 -39.67
C GLU A 52 -8.81 34.85 -40.03
N GLY A 53 -9.23 33.83 -40.78
CA GLY A 53 -10.63 33.62 -41.15
C GLY A 53 -11.43 33.09 -39.95
N SER A 54 -12.50 33.80 -39.59
CA SER A 54 -13.48 33.40 -38.58
C SER A 54 -13.97 31.97 -38.80
N LEU A 55 -14.06 31.18 -37.72
CA LEU A 55 -14.43 29.75 -37.72
C LEU A 55 -15.73 29.45 -38.51
N ASN A 56 -16.65 30.40 -38.58
CA ASN A 56 -17.90 30.27 -39.33
C ASN A 56 -17.68 30.20 -40.84
N ASP A 57 -16.66 30.89 -41.36
CA ASP A 57 -16.34 30.91 -42.79
C ASP A 57 -15.64 29.61 -43.24
N ILE A 58 -14.99 28.91 -42.29
CA ILE A 58 -14.38 27.60 -42.50
C ILE A 58 -15.45 26.50 -42.58
N LEU A 59 -16.50 26.59 -41.76
CA LEU A 59 -17.61 25.61 -41.74
C LEU A 59 -18.48 25.65 -42.99
N VAL A 60 -18.66 26.83 -43.59
CA VAL A 60 -19.51 27.03 -44.78
C VAL A 60 -18.78 26.67 -46.08
N ARG A 61 -17.45 26.66 -46.07
CA ARG A 61 -16.64 26.27 -47.24
C ARG A 61 -16.66 24.76 -47.42
N LYS A 62 -17.66 24.28 -48.17
CA LYS A 62 -17.68 22.93 -48.74
C LYS A 62 -16.34 22.66 -49.43
N ALA A 63 -15.61 21.66 -48.95
CA ALA A 63 -14.29 21.28 -49.46
C ALA A 63 -14.39 20.78 -50.92
N SER A 64 -14.39 21.71 -51.87
CA SER A 64 -14.27 21.44 -53.30
C SER A 64 -12.79 21.34 -53.65
N SER A 65 -12.14 20.25 -53.25
CA SER A 65 -10.89 19.79 -53.86
C SER A 65 -10.67 18.32 -53.52
N SER A 66 -11.11 17.48 -54.46
CA SER A 66 -10.86 16.05 -54.54
C SER A 66 -9.36 15.77 -54.66
N SER A 67 -8.72 15.45 -53.54
CA SER A 67 -7.81 14.30 -53.50
C SER A 67 -8.69 13.12 -53.11
N ALA A 68 -8.64 12.01 -53.85
CA ALA A 68 -9.42 10.82 -53.52
C ALA A 68 -9.09 10.40 -52.08
N LEU A 69 -9.91 10.83 -51.12
CA LEU A 69 -9.96 10.24 -49.80
C LEU A 69 -10.21 8.76 -50.09
N ALA A 70 -9.25 7.90 -49.74
CA ALA A 70 -9.49 6.48 -49.59
C ALA A 70 -10.75 6.38 -48.73
N THR A 71 -11.88 6.17 -49.39
CA THR A 71 -13.19 6.34 -48.78
C THR A 71 -13.36 5.11 -47.93
N VAL A 72 -13.02 5.22 -46.65
CA VAL A 72 -13.13 4.13 -45.69
C VAL A 72 -14.58 3.68 -45.72
N ASN A 73 -14.79 2.41 -46.04
CA ASN A 73 -16.12 1.85 -46.15
C ASN A 73 -16.85 2.06 -44.80
N PRO A 74 -17.99 2.76 -44.78
CA PRO A 74 -18.69 3.09 -43.53
C PRO A 74 -19.10 1.84 -42.74
N ASN A 75 -19.34 0.71 -43.41
CA ASN A 75 -19.65 -0.55 -42.74
C ASN A 75 -18.46 -1.10 -41.94
N VAL A 76 -17.24 -0.98 -42.49
CA VAL A 76 -16.01 -1.41 -41.79
C VAL A 76 -15.74 -0.52 -40.58
N LEU A 77 -16.03 0.78 -40.69
CA LEU A 77 -15.93 1.70 -39.56
C LEU A 77 -16.92 1.35 -38.44
N LEU A 78 -18.17 1.03 -38.78
CA LEU A 78 -19.18 0.60 -37.80
C LEU A 78 -18.78 -0.70 -37.11
N GLU A 79 -18.27 -1.68 -37.87
CA GLU A 79 -17.78 -2.95 -37.31
C GLU A 79 -16.60 -2.72 -36.35
N LEU A 80 -15.64 -1.88 -36.71
CA LEU A 80 -14.52 -1.54 -35.85
C LEU A 80 -14.98 -0.85 -34.54
N ILE A 81 -15.95 0.06 -34.63
CA ILE A 81 -16.54 0.71 -33.46
C ILE A 81 -17.28 -0.31 -32.59
N SER A 82 -17.98 -1.28 -33.19
CA SER A 82 -18.64 -2.36 -32.46
C SER A 82 -17.63 -3.23 -31.70
N ILE A 83 -16.60 -3.73 -32.39
CA ILE A 83 -15.53 -4.53 -31.78
C ILE A 83 -14.85 -3.76 -30.64
N TYR A 84 -14.62 -2.46 -30.83
CA TYR A 84 -14.04 -1.61 -29.80
C TYR A 84 -14.98 -1.43 -28.60
N ARG A 85 -16.29 -1.24 -28.81
CA ARG A 85 -17.27 -1.18 -27.72
C ARG A 85 -17.33 -2.48 -26.93
N ASP A 86 -17.37 -3.62 -27.61
CA ASP A 86 -17.42 -4.93 -26.96
C ASP A 86 -16.15 -5.17 -26.11
N TRP A 87 -14.99 -4.78 -26.65
CA TRP A 87 -13.74 -4.81 -25.89
C TRP A 87 -13.77 -3.87 -24.68
N GLN A 88 -14.29 -2.64 -24.83
CA GLN A 88 -14.43 -1.69 -23.72
C GLN A 88 -15.36 -2.23 -22.65
N ASP A 89 -16.52 -2.77 -23.02
CA ASP A 89 -17.48 -3.34 -22.08
C ASP A 89 -16.85 -4.51 -21.30
N GLY A 90 -16.10 -5.38 -21.99
CA GLY A 90 -15.35 -6.45 -21.34
C GLY A 90 -14.28 -5.93 -20.36
N LYS A 91 -13.62 -4.81 -20.67
CA LYS A 91 -12.66 -4.17 -19.74
C LYS A 91 -13.35 -3.57 -18.53
N VAL A 92 -14.48 -2.89 -18.73
CA VAL A 92 -15.28 -2.33 -17.63
C VAL A 92 -15.73 -3.44 -16.69
N GLN A 93 -16.23 -4.55 -17.22
CA GLN A 93 -16.65 -5.69 -16.40
C GLN A 93 -15.49 -6.27 -15.57
N GLN A 94 -14.32 -6.46 -16.18
CA GLN A 94 -13.13 -6.96 -15.49
C GLN A 94 -12.64 -6.01 -14.38
N ILE A 95 -12.69 -4.70 -14.63
CA ILE A 95 -12.35 -3.69 -13.62
C ILE A 95 -13.36 -3.73 -12.47
N SER A 96 -14.65 -3.79 -12.80
CA SER A 96 -15.73 -3.85 -11.82
C SER A 96 -15.59 -5.07 -10.90
N MET A 97 -15.34 -6.27 -11.46
CA MET A 97 -15.15 -7.49 -10.67
C MET A 97 -13.94 -7.38 -9.73
N LYS A 98 -12.83 -6.81 -10.21
CA LYS A 98 -11.64 -6.62 -9.37
C LYS A 98 -11.88 -5.59 -8.27
N GLN A 99 -12.61 -4.52 -8.56
CA GLN A 99 -12.99 -3.52 -7.56
C GLN A 99 -13.86 -4.13 -6.47
N GLU A 100 -14.85 -4.93 -6.84
CA GLU A 100 -15.70 -5.65 -5.89
C GLU A 100 -14.90 -6.63 -5.02
N GLU A 101 -13.96 -7.39 -5.60
CA GLU A 101 -13.09 -8.28 -4.81
C GLU A 101 -12.22 -7.50 -3.81
N ILE A 102 -11.67 -6.35 -4.23
CA ILE A 102 -10.85 -5.49 -3.37
C ILE A 102 -11.70 -4.91 -2.23
N GLU A 103 -12.90 -4.42 -2.53
CA GLU A 103 -13.83 -3.87 -1.54
C GLU A 103 -14.20 -4.93 -0.48
N ASN A 104 -14.57 -6.13 -0.91
CA ASN A 104 -14.84 -7.25 0.00
C ASN A 104 -13.64 -7.59 0.90
N LYS A 105 -12.40 -7.58 0.36
CA LYS A 105 -11.18 -7.81 1.14
C LYS A 105 -10.93 -6.69 2.15
N ILE A 106 -11.20 -5.44 1.79
CA ILE A 106 -11.06 -4.28 2.67
C ILE A 106 -12.05 -4.39 3.83
N GLU A 107 -13.32 -4.70 3.56
CA GLU A 107 -14.35 -4.87 4.60
C GLU A 107 -13.96 -5.96 5.62
N VAL A 108 -13.49 -7.11 5.13
CA VAL A 108 -13.03 -8.20 6.00
C VAL A 108 -11.81 -7.78 6.82
N ALA A 109 -10.85 -7.10 6.20
CA ALA A 109 -9.65 -6.61 6.88
C ALA A 109 -9.99 -5.61 7.99
N ASP A 110 -10.91 -4.67 7.74
CA ASP A 110 -11.36 -3.68 8.71
C ASP A 110 -12.08 -4.35 9.90
N ALA A 111 -13.00 -5.29 9.61
CA ALA A 111 -13.68 -6.06 10.63
C ALA A 111 -12.71 -6.86 11.53
N LEU A 112 -11.64 -7.42 10.94
CA LEU A 112 -10.59 -8.11 11.68
C LEU A 112 -9.72 -7.16 12.51
N ALA A 113 -9.36 -6.00 11.94
CA ALA A 113 -8.58 -4.98 12.64
C ALA A 113 -9.32 -4.47 13.90
N ILE A 114 -10.62 -4.21 13.79
CA ILE A 114 -11.45 -3.81 14.93
C ILE A 114 -11.47 -4.91 16.00
N LYS A 115 -11.66 -6.18 15.62
CA LYS A 115 -11.67 -7.31 16.56
C LYS A 115 -10.32 -7.48 17.27
N LEU A 116 -9.21 -7.31 16.55
CA LEU A 116 -7.87 -7.36 17.13
C LEU A 116 -7.66 -6.23 18.14
N LEU A 117 -8.04 -4.99 17.78
CA LEU A 117 -7.94 -3.84 18.67
C LEU A 117 -8.77 -4.05 19.95
N GLN A 118 -10.00 -4.54 19.82
CA GLN A 118 -10.85 -4.87 20.97
C GLN A 118 -10.19 -5.91 21.89
N ARG A 119 -9.64 -6.98 21.30
CA ARG A 119 -8.97 -8.05 22.07
C ARG A 119 -7.71 -7.53 22.77
N LEU A 120 -6.92 -6.68 22.12
CA LEU A 120 -5.75 -6.05 22.71
C LEU A 120 -6.14 -5.14 23.88
N ASN A 121 -7.16 -4.31 23.72
CA ASN A 121 -7.64 -3.42 24.79
C ASN A 121 -8.17 -4.20 26.00
N TYR A 122 -8.88 -5.31 25.76
CA TYR A 122 -9.30 -6.22 26.82
C TYR A 122 -8.09 -6.85 27.52
N SER A 123 -7.12 -7.35 26.76
CA SER A 123 -5.90 -7.95 27.30
C SER A 123 -5.08 -6.97 28.14
N VAL A 124 -4.95 -5.72 27.68
CA VAL A 124 -4.25 -4.65 28.40
C VAL A 124 -4.97 -4.35 29.72
N SER A 125 -6.29 -4.23 29.69
CA SER A 125 -7.09 -4.02 30.91
C SER A 125 -6.92 -5.18 31.90
N ALA A 126 -7.04 -6.43 31.43
CA ALA A 126 -6.87 -7.63 32.26
C ALA A 126 -5.46 -7.72 32.87
N MET A 127 -4.42 -7.41 32.08
CA MET A 127 -3.04 -7.39 32.56
C MET A 127 -2.83 -6.29 33.60
N LYS A 128 -3.41 -5.10 33.42
CA LYS A 128 -3.35 -4.01 34.40
C LYS A 128 -3.99 -4.42 35.73
N THR A 129 -5.16 -5.04 35.69
CA THR A 129 -5.83 -5.57 36.89
C THR A 129 -5.01 -6.66 37.56
N SER A 130 -4.46 -7.62 36.81
CA SER A 130 -3.59 -8.65 37.36
C SER A 130 -2.32 -8.07 37.99
N SER A 131 -1.71 -7.07 37.35
CA SER A 131 -0.53 -6.38 37.89
C SER A 131 -0.85 -5.66 39.18
N GLN A 132 -2.03 -5.03 39.27
CA GLN A 132 -2.48 -4.36 40.49
C GLN A 132 -2.64 -5.36 41.64
N HIS A 133 -3.31 -6.48 41.41
CA HIS A 133 -3.46 -7.53 42.42
C HIS A 133 -2.13 -8.14 42.85
N LEU A 134 -1.19 -8.35 41.92
CA LEU A 134 0.14 -8.84 42.28
C LEU A 134 0.92 -7.84 43.14
N SER A 135 0.77 -6.54 42.88
CA SER A 135 1.35 -5.49 43.71
C SER A 135 0.79 -5.50 45.13
N GLU A 136 -0.53 -5.63 45.26
CA GLU A 136 -1.23 -5.75 46.55
C GLU A 136 -0.78 -6.99 47.33
N VAL A 137 -0.71 -8.15 46.66
CA VAL A 137 -0.21 -9.41 47.27
C VAL A 137 1.24 -9.25 47.72
N HIS A 138 2.09 -8.60 46.92
CA HIS A 138 3.48 -8.36 47.28
C HIS A 138 3.60 -7.49 48.54
N SER A 139 2.80 -6.41 48.63
CA SER A 139 2.74 -5.57 49.83
C SER A 139 2.36 -6.37 51.08
N LEU A 140 1.30 -7.18 50.99
CA LEU A 140 0.85 -8.02 52.10
C LEU A 140 1.91 -9.07 52.50
N GLN A 141 2.61 -9.66 51.53
CA GLN A 141 3.68 -10.61 51.79
C GLN A 141 4.82 -9.98 52.61
N VAL A 142 5.19 -8.74 52.32
CA VAL A 142 6.20 -7.98 53.07
C VAL A 142 5.72 -7.74 54.50
N GLU A 143 4.48 -7.25 54.68
CA GLU A 143 3.90 -7.00 56.01
C GLU A 143 3.85 -8.27 56.87
N ILE A 144 3.43 -9.40 56.30
CA ILE A 144 3.42 -10.70 57.00
C ILE A 144 4.84 -11.11 57.41
N GLY A 145 5.84 -10.88 56.54
CA GLY A 145 7.24 -11.14 56.84
C GLY A 145 7.74 -10.33 58.04
N GLU A 146 7.45 -9.03 58.07
CA GLU A 146 7.79 -8.17 59.19
C GLU A 146 7.10 -8.59 60.50
N LEU A 147 5.80 -8.87 60.45
CA LEU A 147 5.04 -9.31 61.61
C LEU A 147 5.57 -10.62 62.17
N LYS A 148 5.94 -11.57 61.30
CA LYS A 148 6.57 -12.82 61.69
C LYS A 148 7.92 -12.58 62.38
N GLY A 149 8.75 -11.68 61.85
CA GLY A 149 10.02 -11.30 62.46
C GLY A 149 9.86 -10.68 63.86
N ARG A 150 8.87 -9.79 64.03
CA ARG A 150 8.55 -9.20 65.35
C ARG A 150 8.04 -10.25 66.34
N LEU A 151 7.29 -11.24 65.88
CA LEU A 151 6.81 -12.33 66.71
C LEU A 151 7.95 -13.23 67.19
N THR A 152 8.87 -13.61 66.30
CA THR A 152 10.04 -14.42 66.66
C THR A 152 10.93 -13.69 67.65
N GLU A 153 11.20 -12.40 67.44
CA GLU A 153 11.99 -11.60 68.39
C GLU A 153 11.37 -11.56 69.79
N ARG A 154 10.04 -11.41 69.88
CA ARG A 154 9.33 -11.43 71.17
C ARG A 154 9.38 -12.80 71.83
N SER A 155 9.24 -13.87 71.05
CA SER A 155 9.33 -15.25 71.55
C SER A 155 10.73 -15.53 72.11
N ASP A 156 11.78 -15.19 71.38
CA ASP A 156 13.17 -15.40 71.79
C ASP A 156 13.50 -14.58 73.06
N ARG A 157 13.03 -13.33 73.12
CA ARG A 157 13.19 -12.47 74.30
C ARG A 157 12.46 -13.03 75.52
N ALA A 158 11.25 -13.57 75.36
CA ALA A 158 10.51 -14.20 76.45
C ALA A 158 11.22 -15.46 76.98
N HIS A 159 11.83 -16.25 76.11
CA HIS A 159 12.63 -17.41 76.51
C HIS A 159 13.94 -17.06 77.21
N HIS A 160 14.54 -15.89 76.95
CA HIS A 160 15.73 -15.42 77.68
C HIS A 160 15.42 -14.79 79.05
N LEU A 161 14.16 -14.46 79.32
CA LEU A 161 13.72 -13.86 80.59
C LEU A 161 13.09 -14.86 81.56
N SER A 162 12.91 -16.12 81.14
CA SER A 162 12.36 -17.23 81.95
C SER A 162 13.43 -18.24 82.31
#